data_AF-A0A4U0TKN3-F1
#
_entry.id   AF-A0A4U0TKN3-F1
#
_cell.length_a   1.000
_cell.length_b   1.000
_cell.length_c   1.000
_cell.angle_alpha   90.00
_cell.angle_beta   90.00
_cell.angle_gamma   90.00
#
_symmetry.space_group_name_H-M   'P 1'
#
loop_
_entity.id
_entity.type
_entity.pdbx_description
1 polymer ?
#
loop_
_entity_poly.entity_id
_entity_poly.type
_entity_poly.pdbx_seq_one_letter_code
_entity_poly.pdbx_strand_id
1 'polypeptide(L)'
;MSLSSDWAQSQRNGWLCYLYGEDTGTGTKELPAQSIQSQLVTILSNLIDKELSPTECATKTAVLLRDESDFRGFCNNLWGMYFGAVEHFASEDVLQALVYYIVALAQLPDAMNDGHDEGLWKDLPDFKLNLVERFQGPEQYTRKHTSPASPESAAATWLNMNVWTELMARNEDAQEFGDLAGYAVLGLQTLIMALEHSPETRRD
;
A
#
# COMPACT_ATOMS: atom_id res chain seq x y z
N MET A 1 20.53 -0.54 12.07
CA MET A 1 19.06 -0.52 12.15
C MET A 1 18.57 -0.57 10.72
N SER A 2 17.68 -1.50 10.36
CA SER A 2 17.14 -1.53 9.00
C SER A 2 16.21 -0.33 8.79
N LEU A 3 16.10 0.16 7.56
CA LEU A 3 15.25 1.32 7.24
C LEU A 3 13.78 0.99 7.46
N SER A 4 13.39 -0.26 7.20
CA SER A 4 12.02 -0.72 7.34
C SER A 4 11.59 -1.04 8.77
N SER A 5 12.52 -1.13 9.74
CA SER A 5 12.22 -1.72 11.05
C SER A 5 11.07 -1.05 11.79
N ASP A 6 11.01 0.28 11.79
CA ASP A 6 9.99 1.05 12.50
C ASP A 6 8.63 0.92 11.79
N TRP A 7 8.64 0.96 10.46
CA TRP A 7 7.45 0.71 9.65
C TRP A 7 6.93 -0.71 9.87
N ALA A 8 7.79 -1.73 9.80
CA ALA A 8 7.42 -3.13 9.97
C ALA A 8 6.85 -3.39 11.37
N GLN A 9 7.45 -2.80 12.41
CA GLN A 9 6.93 -2.88 13.77
C GLN A 9 5.56 -2.19 13.89
N SER A 10 5.36 -1.05 13.23
CA SER A 10 4.07 -0.36 13.22
C SER A 10 2.96 -1.19 12.56
N GLN A 11 3.28 -1.94 11.50
CA GLN A 11 2.33 -2.86 10.89
C GLN A 11 2.01 -4.02 11.84
N ARG A 12 3.05 -4.68 12.38
CA ARG A 12 2.91 -5.86 13.26
C ARG A 12 2.19 -5.54 14.56
N ASN A 13 2.46 -4.40 15.20
CA ASN A 13 1.83 -4.03 16.47
C ASN A 13 0.53 -3.22 16.30
N GLY A 14 0.25 -2.76 15.09
CA GLY A 14 -0.91 -1.95 14.79
C GLY A 14 -2.13 -2.79 14.40
N TRP A 15 -2.74 -2.40 13.29
CA TRP A 15 -4.00 -2.96 12.82
C TRP A 15 -3.92 -4.46 12.50
N LEU A 16 -2.76 -4.99 12.10
CA LEU A 16 -2.59 -6.43 11.86
C LEU A 16 -2.72 -7.26 13.14
N CYS A 17 -2.05 -6.87 14.23
CA CYS A 17 -2.19 -7.58 15.50
C CYS A 17 -3.59 -7.40 16.11
N TYR A 18 -4.23 -6.25 15.88
CA TYR A 18 -5.62 -6.08 16.30
C TYR A 18 -6.56 -7.11 15.63
N LEU A 19 -6.39 -7.35 14.33
CA LEU A 19 -7.26 -8.25 13.55
C LEU A 19 -6.85 -9.73 13.66
N TYR A 20 -5.54 -10.01 13.66
CA TYR A 20 -4.97 -11.35 13.46
C TYR A 20 -4.05 -11.79 14.61
N GLY A 21 -3.88 -10.98 15.65
CA GLY A 21 -3.01 -11.29 16.77
C GLY A 21 -3.59 -12.38 17.66
N GLU A 22 -2.73 -13.31 18.05
CA GLU A 22 -3.02 -14.39 18.99
C GLU A 22 -2.58 -13.99 20.40
N ASP A 23 -3.32 -14.44 21.43
CA ASP A 23 -2.97 -14.18 22.82
C ASP A 23 -1.71 -14.98 23.19
N THR A 24 -0.71 -14.29 23.73
CA THR A 24 0.57 -14.89 24.15
C THR A 24 0.48 -15.57 25.52
N GLY A 25 -0.68 -15.53 26.17
CA GLY A 25 -0.88 -15.99 27.55
C GLY A 25 -0.38 -15.00 28.60
N THR A 26 0.19 -13.86 28.18
CA THR A 26 0.64 -12.77 29.06
C THR A 26 -0.31 -11.57 29.04
N GLY A 27 -1.47 -11.69 28.37
CA GLY A 27 -2.42 -10.60 28.17
C GLY A 27 -2.04 -9.64 27.04
N THR A 28 -0.99 -9.96 26.27
CA THR A 28 -0.63 -9.28 25.03
C THR A 28 -1.00 -10.14 23.83
N LYS A 29 -1.33 -9.48 22.71
CA LYS A 29 -1.49 -10.14 21.43
C LYS A 29 -0.26 -9.96 20.58
N GLU A 30 0.11 -10.99 19.84
CA GLU A 30 1.20 -10.93 18.87
C GLU A 30 0.77 -11.54 17.53
N LEU A 31 1.26 -10.96 16.45
CA LEU A 31 1.02 -11.50 15.11
C LEU A 31 1.86 -12.79 14.94
N PRO A 32 1.24 -13.94 14.63
CA PRO A 32 1.99 -15.19 14.50
C PRO A 32 3.09 -15.08 13.46
N ALA A 33 4.30 -15.53 13.78
CA ALA A 33 5.47 -15.33 12.91
C ALA A 33 5.30 -15.97 11.52
N GLN A 34 4.53 -17.05 11.42
CA GLN A 34 4.26 -17.79 10.19
C GLN A 34 2.96 -17.37 9.49
N SER A 35 2.21 -16.39 10.04
CA SER A 35 1.00 -15.90 9.38
C SER A 35 1.33 -15.26 8.05
N ILE A 36 0.38 -15.32 7.11
CA ILE A 36 0.54 -14.69 5.79
C ILE A 36 0.77 -13.18 5.93
N GLN A 37 0.13 -12.54 6.90
CA GLN A 37 0.35 -11.14 7.24
C GLN A 37 1.79 -10.87 7.67
N SER A 38 2.36 -11.72 8.54
CA SER A 38 3.77 -11.62 8.95
C SER A 38 4.72 -11.79 7.77
N GLN A 39 4.41 -12.69 6.84
CA GLN A 39 5.21 -12.94 5.64
C GLN A 39 5.14 -11.76 4.65
N LEU A 40 3.96 -11.16 4.46
CA LEU A 40 3.77 -9.96 3.65
C LEU A 40 4.56 -8.76 4.21
N VAL A 41 4.53 -8.54 5.53
CA VAL A 41 5.35 -7.51 6.18
C VAL A 41 6.83 -7.74 5.87
N THR A 42 7.32 -8.98 5.95
CA THR A 42 8.71 -9.32 5.64
C THR A 42 9.04 -9.05 4.17
N ILE A 43 8.18 -9.44 3.22
CA ILE A 43 8.39 -9.21 1.79
C ILE A 43 8.55 -7.71 1.50
N LEU A 44 7.65 -6.89 2.02
CA LEU A 44 7.70 -5.44 1.84
C LEU A 44 8.89 -4.80 2.58
N SER A 45 9.25 -5.32 3.77
CA SER A 45 10.44 -4.87 4.50
C SER A 45 11.71 -5.09 3.68
N ASN A 46 11.85 -6.28 3.09
CA ASN A 46 12.98 -6.63 2.23
C ASN A 46 13.03 -5.78 0.96
N LEU A 47 11.87 -5.39 0.42
CA LEU A 47 11.79 -4.45 -0.70
C LEU A 47 12.29 -3.05 -0.29
N ILE A 48 11.83 -2.55 0.85
CA ILE A 48 12.20 -1.22 1.38
C ILE A 48 13.69 -1.15 1.71
N ASP A 49 14.22 -2.20 2.35
CA ASP A 49 15.63 -2.32 2.70
C ASP A 49 16.51 -2.68 1.48
N LYS A 50 15.90 -2.88 0.30
CA LYS A 50 16.55 -3.29 -0.95
C LYS A 50 17.33 -4.61 -0.82
N GLU A 51 16.92 -5.47 0.10
CA GLU A 51 17.47 -6.82 0.28
C GLU A 51 17.01 -7.77 -0.84
N LEU A 52 15.83 -7.52 -1.41
CA LEU A 52 15.27 -8.26 -2.53
C LEU A 52 14.85 -7.29 -3.64
N SER A 53 14.93 -7.76 -4.89
CA SER A 53 14.44 -6.98 -6.03
C SER A 53 12.91 -6.91 -6.06
N PRO A 54 12.32 -5.90 -6.73
CA PRO A 54 10.88 -5.79 -6.90
C PRO A 54 10.23 -7.05 -7.48
N THR A 55 10.87 -7.68 -8.47
CA THR A 55 10.39 -8.92 -9.11
C THR A 55 10.43 -10.12 -8.17
N GLU A 56 11.46 -10.26 -7.34
CA GLU A 56 11.54 -11.33 -6.35
C GLU A 56 10.45 -11.17 -5.28
N CYS A 57 10.22 -9.94 -4.81
CA CYS A 57 9.14 -9.65 -3.87
C CYS A 57 7.77 -9.93 -4.49
N ALA A 58 7.53 -9.47 -5.72
CA ALA A 58 6.27 -9.74 -6.43
C ALA A 58 6.03 -11.25 -6.60
N THR A 59 7.05 -12.01 -6.96
CA THR A 59 6.99 -13.46 -7.09
C THR A 59 6.64 -14.13 -5.76
N LYS A 60 7.29 -13.71 -4.67
CA LYS A 60 6.99 -14.22 -3.32
C LYS A 60 5.55 -13.88 -2.90
N THR A 61 5.06 -12.67 -3.19
CA THR A 61 3.67 -12.29 -2.92
C THR A 61 2.70 -13.18 -3.70
N ALA A 62 2.95 -13.43 -4.99
CA ALA A 62 2.10 -14.29 -5.81
C ALA A 62 2.08 -15.75 -5.33
N VAL A 63 3.20 -16.26 -4.81
CA VAL A 63 3.24 -17.58 -4.17
C VAL A 63 2.35 -17.64 -2.93
N LEU A 64 2.38 -16.61 -2.07
CA LEU A 64 1.50 -16.56 -0.90
C LEU A 64 0.02 -16.48 -1.28
N LEU A 65 -0.31 -15.73 -2.33
CA LEU A 65 -1.67 -15.59 -2.82
C LEU A 65 -2.26 -16.92 -3.29
N ARG A 66 -1.45 -17.76 -3.93
CA ARG A 66 -1.88 -19.05 -4.50
C ARG A 66 -2.38 -20.03 -3.45
N ASP A 67 -1.79 -20.00 -2.27
CA ASP A 67 -2.08 -20.94 -1.18
C ASP A 67 -3.14 -20.38 -0.20
N GLU A 68 -3.65 -19.18 -0.45
CA GLU A 68 -4.60 -18.50 0.44
C GLU A 68 -6.05 -18.75 0.03
N SER A 69 -6.86 -19.09 1.04
CA SER A 69 -8.31 -19.32 0.89
C SER A 69 -9.13 -18.04 1.02
N ASP A 70 -8.66 -17.08 1.82
CA ASP A 70 -9.27 -15.75 1.94
C ASP A 70 -8.59 -14.74 1.01
N PHE A 71 -8.88 -14.88 -0.27
CA PHE A 71 -8.32 -14.03 -1.33
C PHE A 71 -8.56 -12.53 -1.07
N ARG A 72 -9.80 -12.16 -0.71
CA ARG A 72 -10.14 -10.76 -0.48
C ARG A 72 -9.47 -10.19 0.76
N GLY A 73 -9.40 -10.97 1.84
CA GLY A 73 -8.65 -10.60 3.04
C GLY A 73 -7.16 -10.40 2.74
N PHE A 74 -6.55 -11.25 1.91
CA PHE A 74 -5.18 -11.09 1.43
C PHE A 74 -4.99 -9.78 0.69
N CYS A 75 -5.82 -9.50 -0.31
CA CYS A 75 -5.73 -8.28 -1.12
C CYS A 75 -5.85 -7.03 -0.27
N ASN A 76 -6.82 -6.99 0.64
CA ASN A 76 -6.98 -5.88 1.59
C ASN A 76 -5.75 -5.69 2.48
N ASN A 77 -5.17 -6.79 2.95
CA ASN A 77 -3.97 -6.71 3.78
C ASN A 77 -2.77 -6.18 3.00
N LEU A 78 -2.54 -6.71 1.78
CA LEU A 78 -1.48 -6.29 0.89
C LEU A 78 -1.60 -4.79 0.57
N TRP A 79 -2.78 -4.32 0.16
CA TRP A 79 -2.99 -2.91 -0.18
C TRP A 79 -2.88 -2.00 1.03
N GLY A 80 -3.39 -2.42 2.19
CA GLY A 80 -3.22 -1.69 3.45
C GLY A 80 -1.75 -1.48 3.80
N MET A 81 -0.94 -2.54 3.73
CA MET A 81 0.51 -2.46 3.98
C MET A 81 1.26 -1.66 2.91
N TYR A 82 0.98 -1.90 1.64
CA TYR A 82 1.62 -1.23 0.52
C TYR A 82 1.43 0.28 0.57
N PHE A 83 0.18 0.75 0.70
CA PHE A 83 -0.08 2.18 0.84
C PHE A 83 0.45 2.72 2.17
N GLY A 84 0.43 1.93 3.25
CA GLY A 84 1.08 2.32 4.50
C GLY A 84 2.59 2.56 4.35
N ALA A 85 3.26 1.82 3.45
CA ALA A 85 4.66 2.09 3.11
C ALA A 85 4.81 3.37 2.27
N VAL A 86 3.97 3.55 1.24
CA VAL A 86 3.97 4.78 0.42
C VAL A 86 3.78 6.02 1.29
N GLU A 87 2.85 5.98 2.24
CA GLU A 87 2.57 7.06 3.18
C GLU A 87 3.75 7.36 4.12
N HIS A 88 4.48 6.32 4.54
CA HIS A 88 5.53 6.42 5.54
C HIS A 88 6.88 6.91 4.99
N PHE A 89 7.27 6.47 3.79
CA PHE A 89 8.61 6.74 3.26
C PHE A 89 8.62 7.91 2.28
N ALA A 90 9.44 8.92 2.58
CA ALA A 90 9.67 10.08 1.70
C ALA A 90 10.81 9.86 0.68
N SER A 91 11.51 8.73 0.73
CA SER A 91 12.64 8.44 -0.15
C SER A 91 12.13 8.08 -1.55
N GLU A 92 12.48 8.89 -2.56
CA GLU A 92 12.13 8.63 -3.96
C GLU A 92 12.57 7.23 -4.41
N ASP A 93 13.77 6.79 -4.02
CA ASP A 93 14.27 5.44 -4.27
C ASP A 93 13.34 4.34 -3.73
N VAL A 94 12.79 4.52 -2.52
CA VAL A 94 11.86 3.55 -1.91
C VAL A 94 10.52 3.58 -2.63
N LEU A 95 10.01 4.78 -2.93
CA LEU A 95 8.76 4.95 -3.68
C LEU A 95 8.86 4.36 -5.09
N GLN A 96 10.02 4.52 -5.75
CA GLN A 96 10.31 3.93 -7.05
C GLN A 96 10.38 2.40 -6.97
N ALA A 97 10.98 1.84 -5.92
CA ALA A 97 10.97 0.39 -5.68
C ALA A 97 9.55 -0.16 -5.47
N LEU A 98 8.69 0.59 -4.78
CA LEU A 98 7.26 0.26 -4.62
C LEU A 98 6.52 0.29 -5.97
N VAL A 99 6.79 1.28 -6.84
CA VAL A 99 6.26 1.33 -8.21
C VAL A 99 6.72 0.11 -9.03
N TYR A 100 8.01 -0.22 -9.01
CA TYR A 100 8.49 -1.41 -9.71
C TYR A 100 7.90 -2.71 -9.16
N TYR A 101 7.63 -2.77 -7.85
CA TYR A 101 7.02 -3.94 -7.23
C TYR A 101 5.59 -4.15 -7.73
N ILE A 102 4.77 -3.09 -7.76
CA ILE A 102 3.38 -3.22 -8.24
C ILE A 102 3.32 -3.50 -9.74
N VAL A 103 4.24 -2.96 -10.54
CA VAL A 103 4.40 -3.28 -11.97
C VAL A 103 4.80 -4.75 -12.15
N ALA A 104 5.81 -5.23 -11.41
CA ALA A 104 6.24 -6.61 -11.47
C ALA A 104 5.11 -7.56 -11.07
N LEU A 105 4.31 -7.19 -10.07
CA LEU A 105 3.13 -7.95 -9.65
C LEU A 105 2.05 -7.97 -10.76
N ALA A 106 1.89 -6.89 -11.52
CA ALA A 106 0.98 -6.83 -12.67
C ALA A 106 1.45 -7.70 -13.85
N GLN A 107 2.76 -7.85 -14.02
CA GLN A 107 3.37 -8.66 -15.07
C GLN A 107 3.28 -10.17 -14.81
N LEU A 108 2.97 -10.61 -13.59
CA LEU A 108 2.96 -12.04 -13.27
C LEU A 108 1.73 -12.75 -13.88
N PRO A 109 1.93 -13.87 -14.59
CA PRO A 109 0.84 -14.62 -15.25
C PRO A 109 -0.17 -15.19 -14.24
N ASP A 110 0.27 -15.53 -13.02
CA ASP A 110 -0.64 -16.04 -11.98
C ASP A 110 -1.42 -14.91 -11.27
N ALA A 111 -0.95 -13.67 -11.36
CA ALA A 111 -1.65 -12.49 -10.85
C ALA A 111 -2.66 -11.95 -11.87
N MET A 112 -2.38 -12.16 -13.16
CA MET A 112 -3.20 -11.77 -14.31
C MET A 112 -3.55 -12.98 -15.18
N ASN A 113 -4.82 -13.39 -15.12
CA ASN A 113 -5.54 -14.03 -16.23
C ASN A 113 -5.24 -15.52 -16.51
N ASP A 114 -6.02 -16.39 -15.86
CA ASP A 114 -6.49 -17.63 -16.51
C ASP A 114 -8.01 -17.85 -16.33
N GLY A 115 -8.79 -16.76 -16.30
CA GLY A 115 -10.26 -16.83 -16.44
C GLY A 115 -11.00 -17.45 -15.26
N HIS A 116 -10.34 -17.63 -14.11
CA HIS A 116 -11.02 -17.93 -12.86
C HIS A 116 -11.55 -16.64 -12.22
N ASP A 117 -12.68 -16.74 -11.54
CA ASP A 117 -13.41 -15.63 -10.94
C ASP A 117 -12.68 -14.88 -9.81
N GLU A 118 -11.37 -15.05 -9.63
CA GLU A 118 -10.59 -14.74 -8.42
C GLU A 118 -9.14 -14.27 -8.76
N GLY A 119 -8.98 -13.20 -9.55
CA GLY A 119 -7.66 -12.62 -9.90
C GLY A 119 -7.30 -11.38 -9.08
N LEU A 120 -6.00 -11.09 -8.84
CA LEU A 120 -5.54 -9.95 -8.00
C LEU A 120 -6.07 -8.61 -8.51
N TRP A 121 -6.11 -8.50 -9.83
CA TRP A 121 -6.62 -7.34 -10.55
C TRP A 121 -8.13 -7.46 -10.85
N LYS A 122 -8.86 -8.44 -10.30
CA LYS A 122 -10.34 -8.41 -10.28
C LYS A 122 -10.85 -7.65 -9.04
N ASP A 123 -10.10 -7.68 -7.94
CA ASP A 123 -10.33 -6.89 -6.72
C ASP A 123 -9.77 -5.45 -6.81
N LEU A 124 -9.52 -4.95 -8.02
CA LEU A 124 -9.26 -3.53 -8.35
C LEU A 124 -10.22 -2.54 -7.65
N PRO A 125 -11.50 -2.85 -7.37
CA PRO A 125 -12.36 -1.93 -6.62
C PRO A 125 -11.83 -1.59 -5.22
N ASP A 126 -11.25 -2.57 -4.49
CA ASP A 126 -10.72 -2.33 -3.15
C ASP A 126 -9.41 -1.52 -3.21
N PHE A 127 -8.53 -1.77 -4.21
CA PHE A 127 -7.36 -0.92 -4.46
C PHE A 127 -7.76 0.52 -4.82
N LYS A 128 -8.73 0.67 -5.74
CA LYS A 128 -9.26 1.97 -6.19
C LYS A 128 -9.87 2.76 -5.04
N LEU A 129 -10.67 2.11 -4.19
CA LEU A 129 -11.28 2.76 -3.03
C LEU A 129 -10.21 3.25 -2.06
N ASN A 130 -9.23 2.38 -1.73
CA ASN A 130 -8.12 2.74 -0.87
C ASN A 130 -7.29 3.91 -1.41
N LEU A 131 -7.10 3.96 -2.74
CA LEU A 131 -6.41 5.04 -3.42
C LEU A 131 -7.19 6.36 -3.31
N VAL A 132 -8.47 6.36 -3.70
CA VAL A 132 -9.33 7.56 -3.68
C VAL A 132 -9.44 8.13 -2.28
N GLU A 133 -9.62 7.28 -1.26
CA GLU A 133 -9.68 7.73 0.13
C GLU A 133 -8.42 8.49 0.52
N ARG A 134 -7.23 7.96 0.23
CA ARG A 134 -5.93 8.55 0.60
C ARG A 134 -5.63 9.87 -0.12
N PHE A 135 -6.26 10.13 -1.26
CA PHE A 135 -6.13 11.38 -1.98
C PHE A 135 -7.15 12.46 -1.59
N GLN A 136 -8.00 12.25 -0.57
CA GLN A 136 -8.98 13.25 -0.11
C GLN A 136 -8.38 14.50 0.57
N GLY A 137 -7.06 14.64 0.60
CA GLY A 137 -6.33 15.76 1.16
C GLY A 137 -5.72 15.47 2.54
N PRO A 138 -4.78 16.32 3.01
CA PRO A 138 -4.06 16.09 4.26
C PRO A 138 -4.99 16.09 5.48
N GLU A 139 -6.12 16.79 5.45
CA GLU A 139 -7.08 16.87 6.55
C GLU A 139 -7.78 15.55 6.85
N GLN A 140 -7.78 14.60 5.92
CA GLN A 140 -8.30 13.27 6.20
C GLN A 140 -7.43 12.54 7.24
N TYR A 141 -6.11 12.74 7.19
CA TYR A 141 -5.15 12.13 8.11
C TYR A 141 -5.22 12.71 9.52
N THR A 142 -5.65 13.96 9.67
CA THR A 142 -5.86 14.60 10.98
C THR A 142 -7.16 14.15 11.66
N ARG A 143 -8.10 13.55 10.91
CA ARG A 143 -9.40 13.07 11.41
C ARG A 143 -9.39 11.62 11.93
N LYS A 144 -8.26 10.90 11.86
CA LYS A 144 -8.16 9.54 12.40
C LYS A 144 -8.37 9.55 13.92
N HIS A 145 -9.56 9.11 14.36
CA HIS A 145 -10.02 9.19 15.77
C HIS A 145 -9.12 8.47 16.79
N THR A 146 -8.35 7.47 16.35
CA THR A 146 -7.47 6.67 17.22
C THR A 146 -6.08 7.26 17.39
N SER A 147 -5.63 8.12 16.47
CA SER A 147 -4.35 8.83 16.55
C SER A 147 -4.34 9.97 15.52
N PRO A 148 -4.76 11.19 15.89
CA PRO A 148 -4.75 12.30 14.95
C PRO A 148 -3.30 12.67 14.60
N ALA A 149 -2.99 12.67 13.30
CA ALA A 149 -1.72 13.17 12.78
C ALA A 149 -1.61 14.69 13.06
N SER A 150 -0.40 15.18 13.37
CA SER A 150 -0.16 16.62 13.34
C SER A 150 -0.36 17.14 11.91
N PRO A 151 -0.76 18.41 11.69
CA PRO A 151 -0.89 18.98 10.35
C PRO A 151 0.35 18.77 9.48
N GLU A 152 1.55 18.88 10.06
CA GLU A 152 2.82 18.69 9.37
C GLU A 152 3.01 17.23 8.92
N SER A 153 2.73 16.26 9.81
CA SER A 153 2.81 14.84 9.48
C SER A 153 1.75 14.40 8.47
N ALA A 154 0.56 15.01 8.51
CA ALA A 154 -0.50 14.81 7.53
C ALA A 154 -0.10 15.35 6.14
N ALA A 155 0.48 16.56 6.09
CA ALA A 155 0.99 17.14 4.85
C ALA A 155 2.14 16.31 4.26
N ALA A 156 3.07 15.82 5.08
CA ALA A 156 4.16 14.95 4.65
C ALA A 156 3.64 13.63 4.08
N THR A 157 2.67 13.00 4.75
CA THR A 157 2.03 11.76 4.29
C THR A 157 1.39 11.93 2.91
N TRP A 158 0.63 13.02 2.75
CA TRP A 158 -0.04 13.32 1.48
C TRP A 158 0.96 13.66 0.36
N LEU A 159 2.06 14.34 0.68
CA LEU A 159 3.15 14.60 -0.26
C LEU A 159 3.77 13.30 -0.78
N ASN A 160 4.02 12.32 0.09
CA ASN A 160 4.60 11.03 -0.33
C ASN A 160 3.68 10.29 -1.31
N MET A 161 2.36 10.31 -1.08
CA MET A 161 1.36 9.77 -2.01
C MET A 161 1.42 10.47 -3.38
N ASN A 162 1.57 11.80 -3.40
CA ASN A 162 1.66 12.58 -4.64
C ASN A 162 2.92 12.22 -5.44
N VAL A 163 4.08 12.13 -4.78
CA VAL A 163 5.35 11.72 -5.40
C VAL A 163 5.23 10.31 -5.97
N TRP A 164 4.65 9.37 -5.21
CA TRP A 164 4.42 8.02 -5.69
C TRP A 164 3.54 7.96 -6.94
N THR A 165 2.46 8.75 -7.00
CA THR A 165 1.61 8.84 -8.20
C THR A 165 2.34 9.41 -9.40
N GLU A 166 3.19 10.43 -9.19
CA GLU A 166 4.03 10.98 -10.25
C GLU A 166 5.01 9.92 -10.80
N LEU A 167 5.67 9.15 -9.92
CA LEU A 167 6.57 8.08 -10.32
C LEU A 167 5.83 6.98 -11.10
N MET A 168 4.62 6.62 -10.66
CA MET A 168 3.77 5.67 -11.39
C MET A 168 3.38 6.19 -12.77
N ALA A 169 3.03 7.47 -12.91
CA ALA A 169 2.67 8.10 -14.17
C ALA A 169 3.84 8.19 -15.17
N ARG A 170 5.08 8.29 -14.67
CA ARG A 170 6.29 8.36 -15.49
C ARG A 170 6.86 6.99 -15.88
N ASN A 171 6.45 5.92 -15.20
CA ASN A 171 6.95 4.59 -15.44
C ASN A 171 6.30 3.99 -16.71
N GLU A 172 7.11 3.73 -17.75
CA GLU A 172 6.63 3.24 -19.05
C GLU A 172 5.89 1.90 -18.94
N ASP A 173 6.45 0.94 -18.20
CA ASP A 173 5.83 -0.38 -17.98
C ASP A 173 4.46 -0.24 -17.29
N ALA A 174 4.33 0.66 -16.31
CA ALA A 174 3.06 0.95 -15.65
C ALA A 174 2.02 1.52 -16.62
N GLN A 175 2.45 2.25 -17.66
CA GLN A 175 1.54 2.77 -18.68
C GLN A 175 1.07 1.68 -19.67
N GLU A 176 1.80 0.58 -19.81
CA GLU A 176 1.37 -0.57 -20.62
C GLU A 176 0.24 -1.37 -19.94
N PHE A 177 0.16 -1.34 -18.60
CA PHE A 177 -0.93 -1.94 -17.84
C PHE A 177 -2.10 -0.97 -17.67
N GLY A 178 -3.17 -1.18 -18.43
CA GLY A 178 -4.33 -0.27 -18.47
C GLY A 178 -4.91 0.09 -17.10
N ASP A 179 -4.94 -0.85 -16.16
CA ASP A 179 -5.42 -0.59 -14.79
C ASP A 179 -4.47 0.32 -14.00
N LEU A 180 -3.15 0.08 -14.07
CA LEU A 180 -2.15 0.93 -13.41
C LEU A 180 -2.09 2.34 -14.02
N ALA A 181 -2.15 2.43 -15.36
CA ALA A 181 -2.30 3.70 -16.06
C ALA A 181 -3.56 4.44 -15.59
N GLY A 182 -4.69 3.73 -15.48
CA GLY A 182 -5.95 4.27 -14.96
C GLY A 182 -5.84 4.79 -13.52
N TYR A 183 -5.05 4.12 -12.67
CA TYR A 183 -4.80 4.57 -11.29
C TYR A 183 -3.91 5.79 -11.19
N ALA A 184 -2.86 5.88 -12.01
CA ALA A 184 -2.05 7.09 -12.10
C ALA A 184 -2.91 8.30 -12.49
N VAL A 185 -3.78 8.14 -13.49
CA VAL A 185 -4.73 9.19 -13.90
C VAL A 185 -5.70 9.55 -12.78
N LEU A 186 -6.27 8.56 -12.07
CA LEU A 186 -7.20 8.80 -10.97
C LEU A 186 -6.54 9.55 -9.80
N GLY A 187 -5.30 9.18 -9.44
CA GLY A 187 -4.51 9.88 -8.43
C GLY A 187 -4.31 11.36 -8.79
N LEU A 188 -3.88 11.62 -10.03
CA LEU A 188 -3.71 13.00 -10.54
C LEU A 188 -5.03 13.79 -10.53
N GLN A 189 -6.14 13.19 -10.97
CA GLN A 189 -7.45 13.84 -10.94
C GLN A 189 -7.89 14.19 -9.51
N THR A 190 -7.68 13.26 -8.56
CA THR A 190 -8.07 13.46 -7.17
C THR A 190 -7.20 14.53 -6.49
N LEU A 191 -5.91 14.59 -6.84
CA LEU A 191 -5.01 15.66 -6.42
C LEU A 191 -5.49 17.03 -6.95
N ILE A 192 -5.85 17.13 -8.23
CA ILE A 192 -6.39 18.37 -8.81
C ILE A 192 -7.65 18.80 -8.06
N MET A 193 -8.61 17.89 -7.86
CA MET A 193 -9.84 18.20 -7.12
C MET A 193 -9.55 18.65 -5.68
N ALA A 194 -8.61 18.01 -4.99
CA ALA A 194 -8.23 18.38 -3.63
C ALA A 194 -7.61 19.79 -3.56
N LEU A 195 -6.79 20.16 -4.55
CA LEU A 195 -6.19 21.50 -4.65
C LEU A 195 -7.23 22.58 -5.00
N GLU A 196 -8.15 22.28 -5.93
CA GLU A 196 -9.24 23.20 -6.30
C GLU A 196 -10.20 23.45 -5.12
N HIS A 197 -10.48 22.41 -4.34
CA HIS A 197 -11.37 22.45 -3.18
C HIS A 197 -10.64 22.55 -1.82
N SER A 198 -9.43 23.11 -1.81
CA SER A 198 -8.66 23.40 -0.59
C SER A 198 -9.56 24.05 0.48
N PRO A 199 -9.45 23.71 1.77
CA PRO A 199 -10.26 24.31 2.82
C PRO A 199 -10.22 25.85 2.82
N GLU A 200 -9.12 26.45 2.34
CA GLU A 200 -8.97 27.89 2.20
C GLU A 200 -9.79 28.50 1.05
N THR A 201 -10.12 27.72 0.02
CA THR A 201 -11.00 28.12 -1.08
C THR A 201 -12.48 27.92 -0.75
N ARG A 202 -12.80 27.23 0.36
CA ARG A 202 -14.16 27.07 0.92
C ARG A 202 -14.55 28.24 1.85
N ARG A 203 -14.18 29.48 1.50
CA ARG A 203 -14.78 30.65 2.16
C ARG A 203 -16.19 30.85 1.59
N ASP A 204 -17.18 30.56 2.44
CA ASP A 204 -18.62 30.85 2.38
C ASP A 204 -19.31 30.98 1.00
#